data_AF-A0A382IKT2-F1
#
_entry.id   AF-A0A382IKT2-F1
#
_cell.length_a   1.000
_cell.length_b   1.000
_cell.length_c   1.000
_cell.angle_alpha   90.00
_cell.angle_beta   90.00
_cell.angle_gamma   90.00
#
_symmetry.space_group_name_H-M   'P 1'
#
loop_
_entity.id
_entity.type
_entity.pdbx_description
1 polymer ?
#
loop_
_entity_poly.entity_id
_entity_poly.type
_entity_poly.pdbx_seq_one_letter_code
_entity_poly.pdbx_strand_id
1 'polypeptide(L)'
;MKNFWLILFLCFSPTLGQDASTQWSTPALKRMMHEWDVKLEKMELHLLSAMRRSGVDMWIIMSREFNVDPMLQMFGDYGISGWYGHRNAYIFFDPGNNLPLERTLLGTHQSERMRDFFPTITSYSQEGLKPHLADYIKDRKPKKIAINRSRTVSMADGITVEMLVFLKDAIGPDYSSRLVSSQDLIFDYISHRTDAELKIEAEASHRTWYILRRAFSNEVITPGKTRLMDIYGFILQEWQNQDLEFNFAPGITIYRRGVKGGIDDTENPLVEPGDILHVDFGVRLMGLVTDQQHVAYVLHPNETEPP
;
A
#
# COMPACT_ATOMS: atom_id res chain seq x y z
N MET A 1 71.35 25.43 9.72
CA MET A 1 70.34 24.62 10.44
C MET A 1 69.35 25.59 11.10
N LYS A 2 68.14 25.73 10.55
CA LYS A 2 67.07 26.55 11.14
C LYS A 2 65.90 25.62 11.46
N ASN A 3 65.61 25.45 12.74
CA ASN A 3 64.54 24.60 13.24
C ASN A 3 63.20 25.35 13.13
N PHE A 4 62.26 24.80 12.37
CA PHE A 4 60.87 25.22 12.37
C PHE A 4 60.11 24.46 13.46
N TRP A 5 59.51 25.19 14.39
CA TRP A 5 58.58 24.65 15.37
C TRP A 5 57.17 24.63 14.75
N LEU A 6 56.57 23.44 14.64
CA LEU A 6 55.18 23.26 14.23
C LEU A 6 54.30 23.32 15.48
N ILE A 7 53.44 24.34 15.59
CA ILE A 7 52.40 24.42 16.62
C ILE A 7 51.15 23.71 16.05
N LEU A 8 50.76 22.60 16.68
CA LEU A 8 49.54 21.86 16.38
C LEU A 8 48.37 22.53 17.12
N PHE A 9 47.45 23.16 16.38
CA PHE A 9 46.17 23.61 16.94
C PHE A 9 45.17 22.44 16.92
N LEU A 10 44.84 21.91 18.10
CA LEU A 10 43.72 20.99 18.30
C LEU A 10 42.41 21.81 18.34
N CYS A 11 41.70 21.85 17.21
CA CYS A 11 40.33 22.34 17.18
C CYS A 11 39.39 21.27 17.78
N PHE A 12 38.98 21.48 19.03
CA PHE A 12 37.81 20.81 19.59
C PHE A 12 36.55 21.49 19.02
N SER A 13 35.90 20.84 18.05
CA SER A 13 34.56 21.23 17.62
C SER A 13 33.55 20.74 18.68
N PRO A 14 32.75 21.61 19.30
CA PRO A 14 31.66 21.17 20.15
C PRO A 14 30.59 20.53 19.25
N THR A 15 30.23 19.29 19.51
CA THR A 15 29.01 18.68 18.97
C THR A 15 27.82 19.47 19.49
N LEU A 16 27.28 20.36 18.67
CA LEU A 16 25.96 20.95 18.85
C LEU A 16 24.96 19.80 18.95
N GLY A 17 24.44 19.55 20.16
CA GLY A 17 23.28 18.69 20.34
C GLY A 17 22.10 19.29 19.59
N GLN A 18 21.51 18.52 18.67
CA GLN A 18 20.24 18.89 18.07
C GLN A 18 19.17 18.92 19.16
N ASP A 19 18.51 20.07 19.28
CA ASP A 19 17.37 20.26 20.17
C ASP A 19 16.18 19.44 19.65
N ALA A 20 15.78 18.42 20.40
CA ALA A 20 14.69 17.49 20.06
C ALA A 20 13.31 18.19 19.92
N SER A 21 13.21 19.46 20.30
CA SER A 21 12.00 20.29 20.16
C SER A 21 11.70 20.74 18.71
N THR A 22 12.58 20.46 17.74
CA THR A 22 12.42 20.86 16.32
C THR A 22 12.17 19.68 15.37
N GLN A 23 11.61 18.57 15.86
CA GLN A 23 11.30 17.42 15.02
C GLN A 23 10.14 17.76 14.07
N TRP A 24 10.35 17.61 12.75
CA TRP A 24 9.30 17.73 11.75
C TRP A 24 8.10 16.84 12.14
N SER A 25 6.91 17.44 12.22
CA SER A 25 5.68 16.79 12.69
C SER A 25 4.49 17.13 11.80
N THR A 26 4.70 17.07 10.48
CA THR A 26 3.66 17.34 9.48
C THR A 26 2.53 16.32 9.59
N PRO A 27 1.28 16.68 9.22
CA PRO A 27 0.17 15.72 9.14
C PRO A 27 0.50 14.50 8.28
N ALA A 28 1.19 14.69 7.15
CA ALA A 28 1.62 13.61 6.27
C ALA A 28 2.57 12.63 6.97
N LEU A 29 3.58 13.11 7.70
CA LEU A 29 4.50 12.24 8.43
C LEU A 29 3.76 11.47 9.55
N LYS A 30 2.85 12.13 10.28
CA LYS A 30 2.05 11.48 11.32
C LYS A 30 1.18 10.36 10.75
N ARG A 31 0.51 10.60 9.61
CA ARG A 31 -0.29 9.58 8.92
C ARG A 31 0.57 8.39 8.48
N MET A 32 1.70 8.67 7.83
CA MET A 32 2.63 7.62 7.39
C MET A 32 3.15 6.78 8.56
N MET A 33 3.53 7.41 9.67
CA MET A 33 3.97 6.68 10.87
C MET A 33 2.83 5.86 11.47
N HIS A 34 1.61 6.41 11.54
CA HIS A 34 0.45 5.67 12.04
C HIS A 34 0.11 4.46 11.17
N GLU A 35 0.16 4.62 9.85
CA GLU A 35 -0.02 3.53 8.89
C GLU A 35 0.99 2.40 9.11
N TRP A 36 2.25 2.75 9.35
CA TRP A 36 3.29 1.77 9.64
C TRP A 36 3.03 1.02 10.95
N ASP A 37 2.65 1.73 12.01
CA ASP A 37 2.31 1.13 13.30
C ASP A 37 1.16 0.11 13.14
N VAL A 38 0.12 0.47 12.39
CA VAL A 38 -1.03 -0.40 12.11
C VAL A 38 -0.63 -1.64 11.29
N LYS A 39 0.20 -1.46 10.26
CA LYS A 39 0.71 -2.57 9.43
C LYS A 39 1.60 -3.52 10.24
N LEU A 40 2.45 -2.96 11.11
CA LEU A 40 3.32 -3.72 12.00
C LEU A 40 2.49 -4.52 13.00
N GLU A 41 1.51 -3.89 13.65
CA GLU A 41 0.56 -4.56 14.56
C GLU A 41 -0.15 -5.73 13.85
N LYS A 42 -0.72 -5.50 12.66
CA LYS A 42 -1.39 -6.55 11.88
C LYS A 42 -0.44 -7.71 11.57
N MET A 43 0.78 -7.42 11.14
CA MET A 43 1.79 -8.44 10.84
C MET A 43 2.08 -9.30 12.07
N GLU A 44 2.32 -8.66 13.22
CA GLU A 44 2.68 -9.35 14.46
C GLU A 44 1.52 -10.18 15.03
N LEU A 45 0.28 -9.71 14.89
CA LEU A 45 -0.90 -10.44 15.35
C LEU A 45 -1.30 -11.60 14.44
N HIS A 46 -1.16 -11.45 13.11
CA HIS A 46 -1.86 -12.33 12.16
C HIS A 46 -0.96 -13.13 11.23
N LEU A 47 0.24 -12.64 10.86
CA LEU A 47 1.00 -13.23 9.76
C LEU A 47 1.45 -14.68 10.06
N LEU A 48 1.99 -14.94 11.24
CA LEU A 48 2.44 -16.29 11.63
C LEU A 48 1.29 -17.30 11.61
N SER A 49 0.14 -16.90 12.15
CA SER A 49 -1.06 -17.75 12.16
C SER A 49 -1.59 -18.01 10.76
N ALA A 50 -1.54 -17.01 9.87
CA ALA A 50 -1.93 -17.17 8.47
C ALA A 50 -1.01 -18.12 7.70
N MET A 51 0.30 -18.03 7.92
CA MET A 51 1.28 -18.97 7.37
C MET A 51 0.99 -20.40 7.81
N ARG A 52 0.73 -20.61 9.11
CA ARG A 52 0.38 -21.92 9.66
C ARG A 52 -0.92 -22.49 9.09
N ARG A 53 -1.99 -21.68 9.02
CA ARG A 53 -3.28 -22.10 8.42
C ARG A 53 -3.14 -22.49 6.95
N SER A 54 -2.26 -21.80 6.22
CA SER A 54 -1.96 -22.08 4.81
C SER A 54 -0.93 -23.21 4.60
N GLY A 55 -0.38 -23.74 5.70
CA GLY A 55 0.69 -24.75 5.70
C GLY A 55 1.98 -24.28 5.04
N VAL A 56 2.25 -22.97 5.05
CA VAL A 56 3.44 -22.34 4.45
C VAL A 56 4.52 -22.20 5.52
N ASP A 57 5.68 -22.81 5.28
CA ASP A 57 6.83 -22.70 6.20
C ASP A 57 7.60 -21.40 5.95
N MET A 58 7.74 -21.01 4.68
CA MET A 58 8.48 -19.83 4.26
C MET A 58 7.69 -19.06 3.22
N TRP A 59 7.62 -17.74 3.36
CA TRP A 59 7.08 -16.85 2.35
C TRP A 59 8.16 -15.89 1.88
N ILE A 60 8.37 -15.83 0.56
CA ILE A 60 9.35 -14.95 -0.07
C ILE A 60 8.61 -13.99 -0.99
N ILE A 61 8.73 -12.70 -0.70
CA ILE A 61 8.31 -11.62 -1.60
C ILE A 61 9.56 -11.15 -2.36
N MET A 62 9.59 -11.39 -3.66
CA MET A 62 10.67 -10.95 -4.54
C MET A 62 10.32 -9.60 -5.15
N SER A 63 11.20 -8.63 -5.01
CA SER A 63 11.02 -7.29 -5.57
C SER A 63 12.30 -6.83 -6.26
N ARG A 64 12.18 -5.86 -7.16
CA ARG A 64 13.31 -5.26 -7.86
C ARG A 64 13.06 -3.79 -8.15
N GLU A 65 14.14 -3.09 -8.43
CA GLU A 65 14.09 -1.70 -8.84
C GLU A 65 13.07 -1.44 -9.94
N PHE A 66 12.24 -0.41 -9.72
CA PHE A 66 11.14 0.02 -10.58
C PHE A 66 10.01 -0.99 -10.83
N ASN A 67 10.02 -2.15 -10.17
CA ASN A 67 8.93 -3.12 -10.24
C ASN A 67 8.74 -3.81 -8.88
N VAL A 68 8.07 -3.07 -8.00
CA VAL A 68 7.82 -3.46 -6.62
C VAL A 68 6.68 -4.46 -6.56
N ASP A 69 6.86 -5.54 -5.81
CA ASP A 69 5.76 -6.46 -5.55
C ASP A 69 4.61 -5.74 -4.81
N PRO A 70 3.35 -5.81 -5.30
CA PRO A 70 2.22 -5.10 -4.69
C PRO A 70 2.01 -5.40 -3.22
N MET A 71 2.42 -6.59 -2.75
CA MET A 71 2.22 -6.99 -1.35
C MET A 71 3.16 -6.26 -0.39
N LEU A 72 4.25 -5.64 -0.86
CA LEU A 72 5.16 -4.89 0.01
C LEU A 72 4.52 -3.67 0.66
N GLN A 73 3.43 -3.15 0.08
CA GLN A 73 2.65 -2.10 0.72
C GLN A 73 2.20 -2.49 2.13
N MET A 74 2.05 -3.79 2.45
CA MET A 74 1.65 -4.26 3.77
C MET A 74 2.77 -4.27 4.83
N PHE A 75 4.01 -3.96 4.46
CA PHE A 75 5.19 -4.14 5.33
C PHE A 75 6.14 -2.92 5.32
N GLY A 76 5.57 -1.72 5.40
CA GLY A 76 6.33 -0.46 5.52
C GLY A 76 6.33 0.44 4.28
N ASP A 77 5.71 0.02 3.18
CA ASP A 77 5.37 0.83 2.00
C ASP A 77 6.48 1.74 1.37
N TYR A 78 6.13 2.52 0.33
CA TYR A 78 7.05 3.33 -0.49
C TYR A 78 7.83 4.41 0.31
N GLY A 79 9.08 4.14 0.68
CA GLY A 79 10.09 5.20 0.70
C GLY A 79 10.61 5.72 2.04
N ILE A 80 10.50 4.97 3.14
CA ILE A 80 11.57 5.05 4.16
C ILE A 80 12.36 3.75 4.28
N SER A 81 12.07 2.72 3.48
CA SER A 81 13.09 1.78 2.99
C SER A 81 13.98 2.56 2.01
N GLY A 82 15.28 2.28 1.90
CA GLY A 82 15.99 2.81 0.75
C GLY A 82 15.36 2.29 -0.56
N TRP A 83 15.89 2.75 -1.68
CA TRP A 83 15.38 2.41 -3.01
C TRP A 83 15.15 0.89 -3.14
N TYR A 84 14.15 0.44 -3.90
CA TYR A 84 13.99 -1.00 -4.15
C TYR A 84 15.21 -1.45 -4.94
N GLY A 85 16.25 -1.89 -4.24
CA GLY A 85 17.53 -2.20 -4.83
C GLY A 85 17.43 -3.20 -5.97
N HIS A 86 18.55 -3.45 -6.65
CA HIS A 86 18.56 -4.21 -7.90
C HIS A 86 17.73 -5.50 -7.85
N ARG A 87 17.80 -6.28 -6.75
CA ARG A 87 16.89 -7.39 -6.39
C ARG A 87 16.82 -7.51 -4.87
N ASN A 88 15.63 -7.56 -4.29
CA ASN A 88 15.42 -7.75 -2.87
C ASN A 88 14.53 -8.97 -2.61
N ALA A 89 14.79 -9.69 -1.52
CA ALA A 89 13.95 -10.75 -1.00
C ALA A 89 13.52 -10.39 0.43
N TYR A 90 12.20 -10.25 0.62
CA TYR A 90 11.58 -10.05 1.93
C TYR A 90 11.02 -11.41 2.35
N ILE A 91 11.56 -11.94 3.44
CA ILE A 91 11.39 -13.34 3.81
C ILE A 91 10.77 -13.42 5.19
N PHE A 92 9.69 -14.20 5.26
CA PHE A 92 9.04 -14.62 6.49
C PHE A 92 9.21 -16.13 6.63
N PHE A 93 9.63 -16.59 7.80
CA PHE A 93 9.83 -18.00 8.06
C PHE A 93 9.21 -18.40 9.41
N ASP A 94 8.41 -19.46 9.41
CA ASP A 94 7.91 -20.09 10.63
C ASP A 94 8.92 -21.17 11.10
N PRO A 95 9.73 -20.88 12.13
CA PRO A 95 10.65 -21.87 12.70
C PRO A 95 9.95 -23.06 13.40
N GLY A 96 8.63 -23.01 13.57
CA GLY A 96 7.87 -24.02 14.30
C GLY A 96 8.09 -23.95 15.82
N ASN A 97 7.67 -24.99 16.54
CA ASN A 97 7.92 -25.15 18.00
C ASN A 97 7.51 -23.93 18.87
N ASN A 98 6.45 -23.21 18.48
CA ASN A 98 6.01 -21.97 19.13
C ASN A 98 7.07 -20.86 19.20
N LEU A 99 8.11 -20.93 18.35
CA LEU A 99 9.05 -19.83 18.18
C LEU A 99 8.39 -18.69 17.38
N PRO A 100 8.83 -17.43 17.59
CA PRO A 100 8.30 -16.28 16.88
C PRO A 100 8.65 -16.33 15.39
N LEU A 101 7.87 -15.60 14.59
CA LEU A 101 8.12 -15.45 13.15
C LEU A 101 9.50 -14.84 12.89
N GLU A 102 10.33 -15.53 12.12
CA GLU A 102 11.56 -14.95 11.58
C GLU A 102 11.23 -14.00 10.43
N ARG A 103 11.79 -12.78 10.48
CA ARG A 103 11.57 -11.71 9.51
C ARG A 103 12.93 -11.24 9.00
N THR A 104 13.21 -11.46 7.72
CA THR A 104 14.53 -11.16 7.13
C THR A 104 14.40 -10.43 5.80
N LEU A 105 15.24 -9.41 5.59
CA LEU A 105 15.36 -8.68 4.34
C LEU A 105 16.76 -8.86 3.77
N LEU A 106 16.85 -9.52 2.61
CA LEU A 106 18.08 -9.65 1.84
C LEU A 106 18.01 -8.70 0.65
N GLY A 107 18.89 -7.69 0.57
CA GLY A 107 18.72 -6.68 -0.47
C GLY A 107 19.76 -5.58 -0.50
N THR A 108 19.67 -4.70 -1.49
CA THR A 108 20.49 -3.48 -1.57
C THR A 108 19.63 -2.24 -1.35
N HIS A 109 20.27 -1.10 -1.08
CA HIS A 109 19.56 0.17 -0.85
C HIS A 109 18.53 0.02 0.27
N GLN A 110 18.88 -0.60 1.39
CA GLN A 110 17.97 -0.75 2.53
C GLN A 110 18.10 0.44 3.46
N SER A 111 17.03 0.72 4.20
CA SER A 111 17.05 1.70 5.28
C SER A 111 16.88 0.98 6.61
N GLU A 112 17.56 1.51 7.62
CA GLU A 112 17.47 1.02 9.00
C GLU A 112 16.05 1.10 9.56
N ARG A 113 15.19 1.96 9.02
CA ARG A 113 13.76 2.03 9.38
C ARG A 113 12.98 0.75 9.07
N MET A 114 13.47 -0.08 8.15
CA MET A 114 12.83 -1.35 7.85
C MET A 114 13.00 -2.38 8.96
N ARG A 115 13.82 -2.12 9.98
CA ARG A 115 14.07 -3.07 11.07
C ARG A 115 12.85 -3.39 11.94
N ASP A 116 11.88 -2.48 11.98
CA ASP A 116 10.61 -2.74 12.68
C ASP A 116 9.87 -3.92 12.02
N PHE A 117 9.88 -3.95 10.68
CA PHE A 117 9.30 -5.04 9.90
C PHE A 117 10.25 -6.23 9.71
N PHE A 118 11.56 -5.97 9.57
CA PHE A 118 12.59 -6.95 9.26
C PHE A 118 13.83 -6.73 10.15
N PRO A 119 13.83 -7.24 11.39
CA PRO A 119 14.93 -7.02 12.32
C PRO A 119 16.29 -7.48 11.78
N THR A 120 16.29 -8.52 10.94
CA THR A 120 17.46 -8.98 10.21
C THR A 120 17.48 -8.38 8.81
N ILE A 121 18.48 -7.54 8.53
CA ILE A 121 18.74 -6.98 7.20
C ILE A 121 20.16 -7.38 6.79
N THR A 122 20.29 -7.99 5.62
CA THR A 122 21.58 -8.37 5.03
C THR A 122 21.73 -7.69 3.67
N SER A 123 22.76 -6.86 3.56
CA SER A 123 23.15 -6.24 2.30
C SER A 123 24.14 -7.11 1.54
N TYR A 124 24.07 -7.09 0.21
CA TYR A 124 25.02 -7.78 -0.67
C TYR A 124 25.75 -6.76 -1.57
N SER A 125 26.89 -7.18 -2.14
CA SER A 125 27.68 -6.36 -3.07
C SER A 125 27.77 -6.99 -4.47
N GLN A 126 28.97 -7.14 -5.04
CA GLN A 126 29.18 -7.66 -6.39
C GLN A 126 28.72 -9.12 -6.55
N GLU A 127 28.67 -9.89 -5.47
CA GLU A 127 28.22 -11.29 -5.46
C GLU A 127 26.71 -11.44 -5.73
N GLY A 128 25.92 -10.37 -5.52
CA GLY A 128 24.48 -10.36 -5.75
C GLY A 128 23.66 -11.11 -4.69
N LEU A 129 22.33 -11.10 -4.85
CA LEU A 129 21.37 -11.72 -3.92
C LEU A 129 21.46 -13.26 -3.86
N LYS A 130 21.90 -13.89 -4.95
CA LYS A 130 21.84 -15.35 -5.15
C LYS A 130 22.49 -16.17 -4.02
N PRO A 131 23.77 -15.97 -3.65
CA PRO A 131 24.40 -16.76 -2.58
C PRO A 131 23.69 -16.60 -1.23
N HIS A 132 23.35 -15.36 -0.84
CA HIS A 132 22.66 -15.09 0.42
C HIS A 132 21.29 -15.77 0.52
N LEU A 133 20.52 -15.75 -0.57
CA LEU A 133 19.21 -16.40 -0.62
C LEU A 133 19.34 -17.93 -0.57
N ALA A 134 20.32 -18.49 -1.28
CA ALA A 134 20.58 -19.93 -1.29
C ALA A 134 20.96 -20.44 0.11
N ASP A 135 21.89 -19.76 0.77
CA ASP A 135 22.35 -20.11 2.11
C ASP A 135 21.23 -19.97 3.14
N TYR A 136 20.47 -18.87 3.09
CA TYR A 136 19.33 -18.66 3.97
C TYR A 136 18.34 -19.83 3.90
N ILE A 137 17.93 -20.24 2.69
CA ILE A 137 16.96 -21.33 2.52
C ILE A 137 17.56 -22.68 2.91
N LYS A 138 18.83 -22.93 2.57
CA LYS A 138 19.52 -24.18 2.89
C LYS A 138 19.63 -24.42 4.39
N ASP A 139 19.84 -23.36 5.16
CA ASP A 139 19.93 -23.44 6.62
C ASP A 139 18.58 -23.78 7.26
N ARG A 140 17.47 -23.22 6.72
CA ARG A 140 16.10 -23.45 7.24
C ARG A 140 15.42 -24.72 6.73
N LYS A 141 15.77 -25.18 5.53
CA LYS A 141 15.21 -26.37 4.87
C LYS A 141 13.67 -26.40 4.82
N PRO A 142 12.99 -25.33 4.36
CA PRO A 142 11.53 -25.28 4.32
C PRO A 142 10.93 -26.35 3.41
N LYS A 143 9.77 -26.91 3.78
CA LYS A 143 9.04 -27.91 2.99
C LYS A 143 8.07 -27.27 2.00
N LYS A 144 7.46 -26.13 2.35
CA LYS A 144 6.57 -25.35 1.48
C LYS A 144 6.99 -23.87 1.45
N ILE A 145 7.33 -23.38 0.26
CA ILE A 145 7.80 -22.00 0.05
C ILE A 145 6.77 -21.24 -0.77
N ALA A 146 6.07 -20.29 -0.17
CA ALA A 146 5.12 -19.44 -0.88
C ALA A 146 5.84 -18.30 -1.62
N ILE A 147 5.36 -18.00 -2.82
CA ILE A 147 5.76 -16.84 -3.63
C ILE A 147 4.52 -16.16 -4.22
N ASN A 148 4.63 -14.86 -4.46
CA ASN A 148 3.54 -14.04 -5.00
C ASN A 148 3.37 -14.27 -6.50
N ARG A 149 2.71 -15.39 -6.82
CA ARG A 149 2.15 -15.69 -8.15
C ARG A 149 0.67 -16.05 -7.99
N SER A 150 -0.19 -15.57 -8.87
CA SER A 150 -1.61 -15.95 -8.92
C SER A 150 -2.13 -15.86 -10.34
N ARG A 151 -3.12 -16.69 -10.69
CA ARG A 151 -3.79 -16.61 -12.00
C ARG A 151 -4.92 -15.58 -12.03
N THR A 152 -5.41 -15.14 -10.87
CA THR A 152 -6.67 -14.40 -10.76
C THR A 152 -6.61 -13.23 -9.79
N VAL A 153 -5.57 -13.12 -8.97
CA VAL A 153 -5.46 -12.13 -7.88
C VAL A 153 -4.19 -11.31 -8.09
N SER A 154 -4.34 -10.11 -8.63
CA SER A 154 -3.23 -9.20 -8.93
C SER A 154 -2.35 -8.90 -7.71
N MET A 155 -2.96 -8.75 -6.53
CA MET A 155 -2.24 -8.50 -5.28
C MET A 155 -1.34 -9.67 -4.85
N ALA A 156 -1.62 -10.89 -5.33
CA ALA A 156 -0.82 -12.08 -5.09
C ALA A 156 0.01 -12.49 -6.31
N ASP A 157 0.15 -11.64 -7.33
CA ASP A 157 0.84 -11.93 -8.60
C ASP A 157 1.98 -10.93 -8.89
N GLY A 158 2.77 -10.57 -7.87
CA GLY A 158 3.83 -9.58 -8.00
C GLY A 158 5.14 -10.09 -8.62
N ILE A 159 5.38 -11.41 -8.65
CA ILE A 159 6.64 -11.96 -9.17
C ILE A 159 6.65 -11.97 -10.70
N THR A 160 7.57 -11.22 -11.30
CA THR A 160 7.76 -11.24 -12.76
C THR A 160 8.44 -12.51 -13.23
N VAL A 161 8.26 -12.86 -14.51
CA VAL A 161 8.81 -14.08 -15.12
C VAL A 161 10.33 -14.20 -14.89
N GLU A 162 11.08 -13.12 -15.14
CA GLU A 162 12.53 -13.10 -14.94
C GLU A 162 12.94 -13.21 -13.46
N MET A 163 12.17 -12.63 -12.53
CA MET A 163 12.43 -12.78 -11.10
C MET A 163 12.15 -14.20 -10.61
N LEU A 164 11.16 -14.89 -11.20
CA LEU A 164 10.89 -16.30 -10.93
C LEU A 164 12.01 -17.20 -11.45
N VAL A 165 12.53 -16.93 -12.67
CA VAL A 165 13.69 -17.65 -13.22
C VAL A 165 14.90 -17.46 -12.31
N PHE A 166 15.21 -16.21 -11.93
CA PHE A 166 16.29 -15.90 -11.01
C PHE A 166 16.13 -16.61 -9.66
N LEU A 167 14.94 -16.58 -9.07
CA LEU A 167 14.67 -17.25 -7.79
C LEU A 167 14.95 -18.75 -7.90
N LYS A 168 14.45 -19.41 -8.95
CA LYS A 168 14.65 -20.85 -9.15
C LYS A 168 16.13 -21.22 -9.32
N ASP A 169 16.86 -20.42 -10.10
CA ASP A 169 18.31 -20.57 -10.28
C ASP A 169 19.07 -20.35 -8.96
N ALA A 170 18.61 -19.40 -8.12
CA ALA A 170 19.24 -19.13 -6.84
C ALA A 170 19.06 -20.27 -5.83
N ILE A 171 17.87 -20.82 -5.73
CA ILE A 171 17.52 -21.80 -4.67
C ILE A 171 17.69 -23.25 -5.12
N GLY A 172 17.97 -23.48 -6.41
CA GLY A 172 18.18 -24.81 -6.98
C GLY A 172 16.89 -25.64 -7.12
N PRO A 173 16.98 -26.81 -7.79
CA PRO A 173 15.82 -27.60 -8.18
C PRO A 173 15.05 -28.19 -7.00
N ASP A 174 15.74 -28.58 -5.92
CA ASP A 174 15.12 -29.17 -4.72
C ASP A 174 14.13 -28.18 -4.08
N TYR A 175 14.56 -26.96 -3.75
CA TYR A 175 13.68 -25.95 -3.17
C TYR A 175 12.72 -25.34 -4.20
N SER A 176 13.12 -25.24 -5.47
CA SER A 176 12.22 -24.79 -6.54
C SER A 176 11.00 -25.70 -6.70
N SER A 177 11.16 -27.00 -6.46
CA SER A 177 10.05 -27.96 -6.50
C SER A 177 9.00 -27.74 -5.38
N ARG A 178 9.37 -27.00 -4.33
CA ARG A 178 8.54 -26.69 -3.15
C ARG A 178 7.82 -25.35 -3.25
N LEU A 179 8.00 -24.62 -4.36
CA LEU A 179 7.37 -23.33 -4.59
C LEU A 179 5.86 -23.47 -4.83
N VAL A 180 5.07 -22.76 -4.03
CA VAL A 180 3.60 -22.67 -4.12
C VAL A 180 3.16 -21.23 -4.31
N SER A 181 1.89 -21.02 -4.72
CA SER A 181 1.29 -19.69 -4.71
C SER A 181 1.08 -19.22 -3.26
N SER A 182 1.30 -17.93 -3.00
CA SER A 182 0.95 -17.27 -1.74
C SER A 182 -0.51 -16.80 -1.67
N GLN A 183 -1.34 -17.05 -2.70
CA GLN A 183 -2.71 -16.53 -2.77
C GLN A 183 -3.54 -16.84 -1.51
N ASP A 184 -3.58 -18.11 -1.08
CA ASP A 184 -4.39 -18.50 0.09
C ASP A 184 -3.85 -17.88 1.39
N LEU A 185 -2.52 -17.77 1.52
CA LEU A 185 -1.86 -17.07 2.63
C LEU A 185 -2.24 -15.58 2.63
N ILE A 186 -2.17 -14.93 1.47
CA ILE A 186 -2.49 -13.52 1.34
C ILE A 186 -3.96 -13.27 1.67
N PHE A 187 -4.88 -14.10 1.15
CA PHE A 187 -6.30 -14.01 1.48
C PHE A 187 -6.56 -14.15 2.97
N ASP A 188 -6.00 -15.18 3.60
CA ASP A 188 -6.14 -15.35 5.03
C ASP A 188 -5.56 -14.14 5.80
N TYR A 189 -4.36 -13.68 5.47
CA TYR A 189 -3.73 -12.54 6.14
C TYR A 189 -4.53 -11.23 6.00
N ILE A 190 -4.98 -10.87 4.79
CA ILE A 190 -5.70 -9.61 4.57
C ILE A 190 -7.10 -9.61 5.18
N SER A 191 -7.77 -10.77 5.22
CA SER A 191 -9.12 -10.90 5.74
C SER A 191 -9.21 -10.74 7.25
N HIS A 192 -8.10 -10.91 7.98
CA HIS A 192 -8.05 -10.63 9.42
C HIS A 192 -7.73 -9.15 9.65
N ARG A 193 -8.74 -8.38 10.02
CA ARG A 193 -8.62 -6.94 10.35
C ARG A 193 -8.30 -6.73 11.82
N THR A 194 -7.45 -5.76 12.11
CA THR A 194 -7.26 -5.23 13.47
C THR A 194 -8.26 -4.11 13.77
N ASP A 195 -8.49 -3.83 15.05
CA ASP A 195 -9.31 -2.68 15.47
C ASP A 195 -8.76 -1.34 14.95
N ALA A 196 -7.45 -1.24 14.78
CA ALA A 196 -6.79 -0.07 14.22
C ALA A 196 -7.11 0.09 12.72
N GLU A 197 -7.06 -1.00 11.94
CA GLU A 197 -7.51 -0.99 10.53
C GLU A 197 -8.99 -0.59 10.42
N LEU A 198 -9.87 -1.12 11.27
CA LEU A 198 -11.30 -0.81 11.23
C LEU A 198 -11.60 0.66 11.53
N LYS A 199 -10.83 1.30 12.41
CA LYS A 199 -10.95 2.75 12.67
C LYS A 199 -10.57 3.57 11.45
N ILE A 200 -9.49 3.20 10.77
CA ILE A 200 -9.04 3.85 9.54
C ILE A 200 -10.08 3.67 8.43
N GLU A 201 -10.62 2.46 8.27
CA GLU A 201 -11.67 2.17 7.29
C GLU A 201 -12.94 2.98 7.55
N ALA A 202 -13.37 3.08 8.81
CA ALA A 202 -14.52 3.91 9.20
C ALA A 202 -14.27 5.41 8.92
N GLU A 203 -13.06 5.91 9.21
CA GLU A 203 -12.68 7.28 8.87
C GLU A 203 -12.70 7.50 7.35
N ALA A 204 -12.04 6.64 6.59
CA ALA A 204 -12.00 6.72 5.12
C ALA A 204 -13.42 6.71 4.54
N SER A 205 -14.28 5.81 5.04
CA SER A 205 -15.68 5.68 4.63
C SER A 205 -16.49 6.95 4.89
N HIS A 206 -16.38 7.54 6.09
CA HIS A 206 -17.06 8.80 6.40
C HIS A 206 -16.58 9.96 5.51
N ARG A 207 -15.29 9.99 5.18
CA ARG A 207 -14.70 11.06 4.38
C ARG A 207 -15.06 10.92 2.90
N THR A 208 -15.07 9.71 2.35
CA THR A 208 -15.63 9.42 1.02
C THR A 208 -17.09 9.86 0.95
N TRP A 209 -17.90 9.48 1.95
CA TRP A 209 -19.30 9.91 2.00
C TRP A 209 -19.44 11.44 2.09
N TYR A 210 -18.62 12.11 2.88
CA TYR A 210 -18.63 13.56 2.99
C TYR A 210 -18.38 14.26 1.64
N ILE A 211 -17.45 13.73 0.83
CA ILE A 211 -17.20 14.21 -0.55
C ILE A 211 -18.44 14.02 -1.40
N LEU A 212 -19.00 12.81 -1.44
CA LEU A 212 -20.15 12.48 -2.28
C LEU A 212 -21.39 13.29 -1.89
N ARG A 213 -21.64 13.47 -0.60
CA ARG A 213 -22.74 14.30 -0.10
C ARG A 213 -22.65 15.73 -0.60
N ARG A 214 -21.45 16.33 -0.63
CA ARG A 214 -21.23 17.68 -1.17
C ARG A 214 -21.38 17.70 -2.69
N ALA A 215 -20.82 16.71 -3.38
CA ALA A 215 -20.92 16.56 -4.83
C ALA A 215 -22.39 16.48 -5.31
N PHE A 216 -23.26 15.83 -4.53
CA PHE A 216 -24.70 15.74 -4.80
C PHE A 216 -25.53 16.93 -4.30
N SER A 217 -24.91 17.93 -3.66
CA SER A 217 -25.63 19.05 -3.07
C SER A 217 -25.68 20.26 -3.99
N ASN A 218 -26.51 21.24 -3.61
CA ASN A 218 -26.57 22.56 -4.26
C ASN A 218 -25.28 23.39 -4.11
N GLU A 219 -24.27 22.91 -3.37
CA GLU A 219 -22.91 23.46 -3.43
C GLU A 219 -22.31 23.32 -4.84
N VAL A 220 -22.59 22.19 -5.50
CA VAL A 220 -22.00 21.81 -6.80
C VAL A 220 -23.05 21.81 -7.91
N ILE A 221 -24.25 21.32 -7.61
CA ILE A 221 -25.30 21.10 -8.61
C ILE A 221 -26.22 22.32 -8.68
N THR A 222 -26.24 22.94 -9.86
CA THR A 222 -27.29 23.86 -10.28
C THR A 222 -27.91 23.30 -11.56
N PRO A 223 -29.17 22.82 -11.52
CA PRO A 223 -29.82 22.22 -12.68
C PRO A 223 -29.89 23.19 -13.87
N GLY A 224 -29.62 22.67 -15.07
CA GLY A 224 -29.51 23.44 -16.32
C GLY A 224 -28.21 24.24 -16.47
N LYS A 225 -27.28 24.16 -15.51
CA LYS A 225 -25.96 24.82 -15.58
C LYS A 225 -24.80 23.86 -15.34
N THR A 226 -24.85 23.08 -14.26
CA THR A 226 -23.81 22.11 -13.92
C THR A 226 -23.80 20.98 -14.93
N ARG A 227 -22.62 20.61 -15.40
CA ARG A 227 -22.39 19.45 -16.27
C ARG A 227 -21.78 18.29 -15.49
N LEU A 228 -21.83 17.10 -16.06
CA LEU A 228 -21.34 15.88 -15.41
C LEU A 228 -19.86 15.97 -15.01
N MET A 229 -19.02 16.56 -15.87
CA MET A 229 -17.59 16.73 -15.60
C MET A 229 -17.27 17.78 -14.54
N ASP A 230 -18.21 18.69 -14.23
CA ASP A 230 -18.04 19.63 -13.11
C ASP A 230 -18.11 18.87 -11.78
N ILE A 231 -19.01 17.89 -11.68
CA ILE A 231 -19.14 16.99 -10.52
C ILE A 231 -17.89 16.11 -10.41
N TYR A 232 -17.41 15.56 -11.54
CA TYR A 232 -16.16 14.79 -11.60
C TYR A 232 -14.97 15.60 -11.09
N GLY A 233 -14.79 16.81 -11.62
CA GLY A 233 -13.70 17.71 -11.23
C GLY A 233 -13.77 18.09 -9.75
N PHE A 234 -14.97 18.34 -9.22
CA PHE A 234 -15.17 18.59 -7.79
C PHE A 234 -14.69 17.41 -6.94
N ILE A 235 -15.13 16.19 -7.25
CA ILE A 235 -14.72 15.00 -6.51
C ILE A 235 -13.19 14.84 -6.56
N LEU A 236 -12.57 15.04 -7.73
CA LEU A 236 -11.12 14.95 -7.88
C LEU A 236 -10.35 15.92 -6.99
N GLN A 237 -10.83 17.16 -6.89
CA GLN A 237 -10.19 18.17 -6.05
C GLN A 237 -10.40 17.88 -4.56
N GLU A 238 -11.58 17.39 -4.18
CA GLU A 238 -11.94 17.22 -2.77
C GLU A 238 -11.21 16.08 -2.07
N TRP A 239 -10.94 14.97 -2.75
CA TRP A 239 -10.13 13.91 -2.11
C TRP A 239 -8.68 14.37 -1.89
N GLN A 240 -8.12 15.18 -2.79
CA GLN A 240 -6.79 15.76 -2.64
C GLN A 240 -6.73 16.79 -1.51
N ASN A 241 -7.74 17.66 -1.42
CA ASN A 241 -7.87 18.64 -0.33
C ASN A 241 -8.00 17.98 1.04
N GLN A 242 -8.53 16.77 1.07
CA GLN A 242 -8.62 15.94 2.25
C GLN A 242 -7.39 15.07 2.47
N ASP A 243 -6.25 15.26 1.81
CA ASP A 243 -5.08 14.40 2.03
C ASP A 243 -5.37 12.88 1.86
N LEU A 244 -6.35 12.52 1.04
CA LEU A 244 -6.66 11.14 0.72
C LEU A 244 -5.79 10.70 -0.46
N GLU A 245 -5.61 9.40 -0.59
CA GLU A 245 -4.90 8.78 -1.71
C GLU A 245 -5.90 8.28 -2.75
N PHE A 246 -5.42 8.15 -4.00
CA PHE A 246 -6.24 7.62 -5.09
C PHE A 246 -6.47 6.11 -4.94
N ASN A 247 -7.74 5.68 -5.08
CA ASN A 247 -8.09 4.26 -5.24
C ASN A 247 -8.62 3.99 -6.66
N PHE A 248 -9.76 4.60 -7.02
CA PHE A 248 -10.26 4.60 -8.40
C PHE A 248 -10.99 5.91 -8.73
N ALA A 249 -11.09 6.22 -10.02
CA ALA A 249 -11.71 7.45 -10.49
C ALA A 249 -13.25 7.38 -10.33
N PRO A 250 -13.92 8.49 -10.02
CA PRO A 250 -15.36 8.50 -9.85
C PRO A 250 -16.06 8.18 -11.19
N GLY A 251 -16.83 7.09 -11.23
CA GLY A 251 -17.75 6.80 -12.31
C GLY A 251 -19.05 7.57 -12.08
N ILE A 252 -19.40 8.48 -12.98
CA ILE A 252 -20.58 9.35 -12.82
C ILE A 252 -21.57 9.08 -13.95
N THR A 253 -22.84 8.94 -13.61
CA THR A 253 -23.89 8.58 -14.56
C THR A 253 -25.18 9.35 -14.26
N ILE A 254 -25.83 9.87 -15.30
CA ILE A 254 -27.20 10.39 -15.23
C ILE A 254 -28.17 9.32 -15.71
N TYR A 255 -29.21 9.05 -14.94
CA TYR A 255 -30.39 8.34 -15.41
C TYR A 255 -31.54 9.34 -15.59
N ARG A 256 -31.95 9.53 -16.84
CA ARG A 256 -32.97 10.51 -17.23
C ARG A 256 -34.23 9.81 -17.71
N ARG A 257 -35.39 10.30 -17.26
CA ARG A 257 -36.68 9.78 -17.69
C ARG A 257 -36.82 9.83 -19.22
N GLY A 258 -37.21 8.70 -19.81
CA GLY A 258 -37.38 8.57 -21.26
C GLY A 258 -36.09 8.27 -22.04
N VAL A 259 -34.93 8.25 -21.38
CA VAL A 259 -33.65 7.80 -21.95
C VAL A 259 -33.39 6.36 -21.54
N LYS A 260 -33.00 5.51 -22.50
CA LYS A 260 -32.68 4.11 -22.23
C LYS A 260 -31.24 3.99 -21.73
N GLY A 261 -31.06 3.45 -20.52
CA GLY A 261 -29.74 3.28 -19.92
C GLY A 261 -29.23 4.54 -19.21
N GLY A 262 -28.01 4.46 -18.69
CA GLY A 262 -27.31 5.60 -18.11
C GLY A 262 -26.65 6.45 -19.19
N ILE A 263 -26.66 7.77 -18.97
CA ILE A 263 -25.91 8.75 -19.75
C ILE A 263 -24.57 8.95 -19.02
N ASP A 264 -23.48 8.59 -19.69
CA ASP A 264 -22.12 8.75 -19.17
C ASP A 264 -21.56 10.17 -19.43
N ASP A 265 -20.27 10.33 -19.19
CA ASP A 265 -19.53 11.59 -19.32
C ASP A 265 -19.09 11.93 -20.75
N THR A 266 -19.36 11.08 -21.75
CA THR A 266 -18.87 11.23 -23.13
C THR A 266 -19.16 12.61 -23.73
N GLU A 267 -20.40 13.08 -23.63
CA GLU A 267 -20.83 14.38 -24.17
C GLU A 267 -20.87 15.48 -23.10
N ASN A 268 -20.37 15.19 -21.90
CA ASN A 268 -20.42 16.05 -20.73
C ASN A 268 -21.82 16.70 -20.54
N PRO A 269 -22.89 15.89 -20.39
CA PRO A 269 -24.27 16.35 -20.40
C PRO A 269 -24.56 17.33 -19.25
N LEU A 270 -25.55 18.20 -19.46
CA LEU A 270 -26.11 19.03 -18.40
C LEU A 270 -26.94 18.17 -17.44
N VAL A 271 -26.83 18.47 -16.15
CA VAL A 271 -27.74 17.96 -15.13
C VAL A 271 -29.07 18.70 -15.23
N GLU A 272 -30.18 17.98 -15.33
CA GLU A 272 -31.53 18.52 -15.48
C GLU A 272 -32.42 18.15 -14.28
N PRO A 273 -33.45 18.95 -13.97
CA PRO A 273 -34.48 18.53 -13.01
C PRO A 273 -35.14 17.22 -13.44
N GLY A 274 -35.32 16.30 -12.49
CA GLY A 274 -35.82 14.95 -12.73
C GLY A 274 -34.74 13.90 -13.00
N ASP A 275 -33.47 14.30 -13.10
CA ASP A 275 -32.35 13.35 -13.24
C ASP A 275 -32.09 12.59 -11.93
N ILE A 276 -31.72 11.32 -12.06
CA ILE A 276 -31.04 10.57 -11.00
C ILE A 276 -29.55 10.57 -11.32
N LEU A 277 -28.76 11.12 -10.42
CA LEU A 277 -27.31 11.07 -10.46
C LEU A 277 -26.83 9.83 -9.72
N HIS A 278 -25.88 9.12 -10.30
CA HIS A 278 -25.17 8.01 -9.69
C HIS A 278 -23.68 8.30 -9.69
N VAL A 279 -23.02 8.07 -8.56
CA VAL A 279 -21.56 8.12 -8.45
C VAL A 279 -21.06 6.85 -7.80
N ASP A 280 -20.09 6.21 -8.46
CA ASP A 280 -19.28 5.12 -7.95
C ASP A 280 -17.85 5.64 -7.71
N PHE A 281 -17.41 5.68 -6.44
CA PHE A 281 -16.15 6.32 -6.08
C PHE A 281 -15.51 5.73 -4.83
N GLY A 282 -14.19 5.69 -4.83
CA GLY A 282 -13.39 5.20 -3.71
C GLY A 282 -12.09 5.96 -3.54
N VAL A 283 -11.65 6.07 -2.29
CA VAL A 283 -10.36 6.66 -1.90
C VAL A 283 -9.52 5.64 -1.15
N ARG A 284 -8.26 5.97 -0.93
CA ARG A 284 -7.37 5.25 -0.02
C ARG A 284 -6.99 6.17 1.15
N LEU A 285 -6.91 5.60 2.34
CA LEU A 285 -6.39 6.25 3.53
C LEU A 285 -5.50 5.24 4.27
N MET A 286 -4.19 5.53 4.36
CA MET A 286 -3.23 4.71 5.11
C MET A 286 -3.27 3.23 4.67
N GLY A 287 -3.30 2.99 3.35
CA GLY A 287 -3.31 1.66 2.77
C GLY A 287 -4.69 0.96 2.73
N LEU A 288 -5.71 1.50 3.39
CA LEU A 288 -7.08 0.97 3.36
C LEU A 288 -7.90 1.71 2.31
N VAL A 289 -8.74 0.97 1.57
CA VAL A 289 -9.51 1.50 0.45
C VAL A 289 -11.00 1.55 0.77
N THR A 290 -11.70 2.50 0.17
CA THR A 290 -13.17 2.54 0.13
C THR A 290 -13.67 2.30 -1.29
N ASP A 291 -14.92 1.86 -1.36
CA ASP A 291 -15.71 1.70 -2.58
C ASP A 291 -17.15 2.02 -2.19
N GLN A 292 -17.68 3.14 -2.66
CA GLN A 292 -19.02 3.60 -2.34
C GLN A 292 -19.77 4.02 -3.59
N GLN A 293 -20.98 3.48 -3.72
CA GLN A 293 -21.96 3.88 -4.71
C GLN A 293 -23.12 4.60 -4.03
N HIS A 294 -23.46 5.79 -4.54
CA HIS A 294 -24.57 6.58 -4.05
C HIS A 294 -25.37 7.17 -5.20
N VAL A 295 -26.65 7.44 -4.94
CA VAL A 295 -27.55 8.08 -5.88
C VAL A 295 -28.20 9.32 -5.26
N ALA A 296 -28.47 10.31 -6.09
CA ALA A 296 -29.23 11.50 -5.72
C ALA A 296 -30.24 11.85 -6.80
N TYR A 297 -31.40 12.34 -6.40
CA TYR A 297 -32.43 12.83 -7.32
C TYR A 297 -32.42 14.35 -7.37
N VAL A 298 -32.45 14.91 -8.58
CA VAL A 298 -32.48 16.34 -8.82
C VAL A 298 -33.93 16.81 -8.83
N LEU A 299 -34.36 17.47 -7.76
CA LEU A 299 -35.75 17.92 -7.62
C LEU A 299 -36.18 18.85 -8.77
N HIS A 300 -37.43 18.69 -9.21
CA HIS A 300 -38.12 19.73 -9.95
C HIS A 300 -38.36 20.96 -9.08
N PRO A 301 -38.49 22.18 -9.67
CA PRO A 301 -38.68 23.41 -8.90
C PRO A 301 -39.90 23.41 -7.93
N ASN A 302 -40.87 22.55 -8.18
CA ASN A 302 -42.09 22.38 -7.39
C ASN A 302 -42.04 21.20 -6.40
N GLU A 303 -40.90 20.51 -6.28
CA GLU A 303 -40.69 19.37 -5.38
C GLU A 303 -39.86 19.78 -4.16
N THR A 304 -40.19 19.24 -2.99
CA THR A 304 -39.41 19.42 -1.75
C THR A 304 -38.74 18.13 -1.28
N GLU A 305 -39.11 17.00 -1.86
CA GLU A 305 -38.55 15.67 -1.62
C GLU A 305 -38.65 14.83 -2.92
N PRO A 306 -37.82 13.80 -3.09
CA PRO A 306 -37.95 12.88 -4.22
C PRO A 306 -39.34 12.21 -4.26
N PRO A 307 -39.86 11.88 -5.46
CA PRO A 307 -41.21 11.34 -5.65
C PRO A 307 -41.42 9.90 -5.15
#